data_AF-A0A1R1YQY9-F1
#
_entry.id   AF-A0A1R1YQY9-F1
#
_cell.length_a   1.000
_cell.length_b   1.000
_cell.length_c   1.000
_cell.angle_alpha   90.00
_cell.angle_beta   90.00
_cell.angle_gamma   90.00
#
_symmetry.space_group_name_H-M   'P 1'
#
loop_
_entity.id
_entity.type
_entity.pdbx_description
1 polymer ?
#
loop_
_entity_poly.entity_id
_entity_poly.type
_entity_poly.pdbx_seq_one_letter_code
_entity_poly.pdbx_strand_id
1 'polypeptide(L)'
;MFGLASARMFPKNATVFAAIKSSARLSTPVAPIASLLKMRNASLFHSSSISRIGKAFPNPQEVPTLPSSKSVITEETISRMMSAALVPILGVSFLYGPQPINDLLLGIVFPIHAYIGINSSITDYTHKRRYPKLNFLFSWMLNIGTLIALYGCWVINTNDVGLTAFVQKLWNAKSTKHIE
;
A
#
# COMPACT_ATOMS: atom_id res chain seq x y z
N MET A 1 -52.30 -67.44 -42.75
CA MET A 1 -52.81 -66.27 -42.01
C MET A 1 -51.68 -65.73 -41.16
N PHE A 2 -51.35 -64.44 -41.31
CA PHE A 2 -50.39 -63.65 -40.50
C PHE A 2 -48.94 -64.18 -40.47
N GLY A 3 -47.88 -63.41 -40.69
CA GLY A 3 -47.70 -61.97 -40.65
C GLY A 3 -46.32 -61.69 -40.05
N LEU A 4 -45.44 -61.07 -40.85
CA LEU A 4 -44.40 -60.09 -40.51
C LEU A 4 -43.44 -60.42 -39.34
N ALA A 5 -42.20 -60.78 -39.63
CA ALA A 5 -41.06 -59.88 -39.91
C ALA A 5 -40.45 -59.26 -38.65
N SER A 6 -39.20 -59.61 -38.35
CA SER A 6 -38.26 -58.66 -37.75
C SER A 6 -36.80 -59.10 -37.91
N ALA A 7 -35.95 -58.09 -38.14
CA ALA A 7 -34.55 -58.03 -37.73
C ALA A 7 -33.51 -58.79 -38.58
N ARG A 8 -32.88 -58.08 -39.53
CA ARG A 8 -31.62 -57.32 -39.31
C ARG A 8 -30.97 -56.99 -40.65
N MET A 9 -30.82 -55.69 -40.90
CA MET A 9 -30.01 -55.14 -41.98
C MET A 9 -28.52 -55.34 -41.70
N PHE A 10 -27.81 -55.87 -42.70
CA PHE A 10 -26.37 -55.85 -42.83
C PHE A 10 -25.82 -54.41 -42.83
N PRO A 11 -24.62 -54.16 -42.28
CA PRO A 11 -23.74 -53.16 -42.85
C PRO A 11 -22.80 -53.81 -43.86
N LYS A 12 -22.75 -53.13 -44.99
CA LYS A 12 -21.88 -53.35 -46.14
C LYS A 12 -20.49 -52.76 -45.84
N ASN A 13 -19.51 -53.24 -46.60
CA ASN A 13 -18.41 -52.53 -47.26
C ASN A 13 -17.40 -51.62 -46.49
N ALA A 14 -16.13 -51.86 -46.87
CA ALA A 14 -15.02 -50.89 -47.08
C ALA A 14 -13.96 -50.71 -45.96
N THR A 15 -12.91 -51.54 -46.08
CA THR A 15 -11.49 -51.17 -46.32
C THR A 15 -10.87 -49.92 -45.68
N VAL A 16 -9.76 -50.17 -44.97
CA VAL A 16 -8.41 -49.58 -45.12
C VAL A 16 -8.25 -48.05 -44.99
N PHE A 17 -7.61 -47.59 -43.91
CA PHE A 17 -6.30 -46.89 -43.89
C PHE A 17 -6.05 -46.23 -42.51
N ALA A 18 -4.85 -46.45 -41.99
CA ALA A 18 -4.29 -45.76 -40.84
C ALA A 18 -4.02 -44.27 -41.14
N ALA A 19 -4.23 -43.40 -40.16
CA ALA A 19 -3.48 -42.16 -40.00
C ALA A 19 -3.64 -41.61 -38.57
N ILE A 20 -2.62 -41.87 -37.75
CA ILE A 20 -2.43 -41.19 -36.46
C ILE A 20 -2.14 -39.71 -36.76
N LYS A 21 -3.10 -38.81 -36.51
CA LYS A 21 -2.82 -37.37 -36.50
C LYS A 21 -2.21 -37.00 -35.15
N SER A 22 -0.89 -37.09 -35.09
CA SER A 22 -0.06 -36.40 -34.10
C SER A 22 -0.18 -34.89 -34.33
N SER A 23 -1.09 -34.23 -33.59
CA SER A 23 -1.05 -32.77 -33.46
C SER A 23 -0.10 -32.40 -32.33
N ALA A 24 1.17 -32.24 -32.68
CA ALA A 24 2.13 -31.52 -31.85
C ALA A 24 1.63 -30.06 -31.71
N ARG A 25 1.21 -29.66 -30.51
CA ARG A 25 1.05 -28.23 -30.20
C ARG A 25 2.45 -27.66 -30.01
N LEU A 26 2.88 -26.85 -30.97
CA LEU A 26 4.06 -26.00 -30.87
C LEU A 26 3.94 -25.13 -29.60
N SER A 27 4.95 -25.22 -28.74
CA SER A 27 5.19 -24.28 -27.64
C SER A 27 5.69 -22.96 -28.24
N THR A 28 4.84 -21.93 -28.28
CA THR A 28 5.26 -20.56 -28.56
C THR A 28 5.63 -19.87 -27.24
N PRO A 29 6.87 -19.35 -27.07
CA PRO A 29 7.28 -18.64 -25.87
C PRO A 29 6.92 -17.16 -26.01
N VAL A 30 5.70 -16.77 -25.59
CA VAL A 30 5.32 -15.36 -25.51
C VAL A 30 4.73 -15.06 -24.13
N ALA A 31 5.41 -14.13 -23.46
CA ALA A 31 5.05 -13.38 -22.25
C ALA A 31 5.32 -14.03 -20.86
N PRO A 32 6.55 -13.86 -20.30
CA PRO A 32 6.77 -13.96 -18.86
C PRO A 32 6.11 -12.81 -18.05
N ILE A 33 5.67 -11.73 -18.70
CA ILE A 33 5.16 -10.52 -18.04
C ILE A 33 3.75 -10.72 -17.43
N ALA A 34 2.90 -11.55 -18.05
CA ALA A 34 1.56 -11.83 -17.51
C ALA A 34 1.58 -12.70 -16.23
N SER A 35 2.66 -13.46 -16.02
CA SER A 35 2.84 -14.28 -14.81
C SER A 35 3.28 -13.47 -13.59
N LEU A 36 3.91 -12.31 -13.81
CA LEU A 36 4.38 -11.41 -12.75
C LEU A 36 3.22 -10.71 -12.02
N LEU A 37 2.10 -10.46 -12.72
CA LEU A 37 0.90 -9.82 -12.17
C LEU A 37 -0.03 -10.79 -11.41
N LYS A 38 0.31 -12.09 -11.38
CA LYS A 38 -0.46 -13.13 -10.66
C LYS A 38 0.24 -13.60 -9.37
N MET A 39 1.13 -12.81 -8.79
CA MET A 39 1.59 -13.04 -7.41
C MET A 39 0.73 -12.24 -6.43
N ARG A 40 -0.47 -12.76 -6.14
CA ARG A 40 -1.36 -12.25 -5.09
C ARG A 40 -1.45 -13.20 -3.89
N ASN A 41 -0.31 -13.80 -3.52
CA ASN A 41 -0.12 -14.55 -2.27
C ASN A 41 1.12 -13.98 -1.56
N ALA A 42 0.97 -12.81 -0.95
CA ALA A 42 1.94 -12.30 0.01
C ALA A 42 1.78 -13.07 1.32
N SER A 43 2.53 -14.17 1.47
CA SER A 43 2.98 -14.70 2.77
C SER A 43 4.00 -15.83 2.55
N LEU A 44 5.17 -15.48 2.02
CA LEU A 44 6.37 -16.32 2.10
C LEU A 44 7.36 -15.82 3.17
N PHE A 45 6.87 -15.03 4.14
CA PHE A 45 7.60 -14.76 5.37
C PHE A 45 7.10 -15.72 6.45
N HIS A 46 7.78 -16.86 6.54
CA HIS A 46 7.65 -17.79 7.66
C HIS A 46 8.32 -17.11 8.87
N SER A 47 7.53 -16.40 9.69
CA SER A 47 8.03 -15.77 10.91
C SER A 47 8.42 -16.86 11.91
N SER A 48 9.72 -16.92 12.22
CA SER A 48 10.38 -17.64 13.33
C SER A 48 9.87 -19.06 13.66
N SER A 49 10.63 -20.08 13.27
CA SER A 49 10.66 -21.33 14.04
C SER A 49 11.31 -21.03 15.40
N ILE A 50 10.49 -20.73 16.41
CA ILE A 50 10.96 -20.65 17.79
C ILE A 50 11.32 -22.08 18.20
N SER A 51 12.62 -22.39 18.32
CA SER A 51 13.07 -23.59 19.01
C SER A 51 12.72 -23.46 20.50
N ARG A 52 11.51 -23.88 20.88
CA ARG A 52 11.07 -23.95 22.27
C ARG A 52 11.68 -25.19 22.92
N ILE A 53 12.77 -25.00 23.66
CA ILE A 53 13.18 -25.96 24.70
C ILE A 53 12.20 -25.78 25.87
N GLY A 54 11.19 -26.65 25.95
CA GLY A 54 10.15 -26.64 26.98
C GLY A 54 8.79 -27.13 26.50
N LYS A 55 7.92 -27.57 27.42
CA LYS A 55 6.54 -27.99 27.10
C LYS A 55 5.81 -26.82 26.42
N ALA A 56 5.17 -27.08 25.28
CA ALA A 56 4.38 -26.08 24.59
C ALA A 56 3.21 -25.65 25.48
N PHE A 57 3.27 -24.44 26.03
CA PHE A 57 2.09 -23.79 26.57
C PHE A 57 1.14 -23.51 25.39
N PRO A 58 -0.09 -24.06 25.38
CA PRO A 58 -1.03 -23.74 24.32
C PRO A 58 -1.28 -22.24 24.36
N ASN A 59 -1.15 -21.59 23.20
CA ASN A 59 -1.61 -20.21 23.07
C ASN A 59 -3.10 -20.18 23.47
N PRO A 60 -3.56 -19.24 24.33
CA PRO A 60 -4.97 -19.13 24.65
C PRO A 60 -5.79 -19.11 23.35
N GLN A 61 -6.78 -20.00 23.24
CA GLN A 61 -7.57 -20.19 22.02
C GLN A 61 -8.39 -18.94 21.66
N GLU A 62 -8.68 -18.10 22.65
CA GLU A 62 -9.27 -16.77 22.48
C GLU A 62 -8.29 -15.71 22.95
N VAL A 63 -7.46 -15.24 22.03
CA VAL A 63 -6.99 -13.86 22.14
C VAL A 63 -8.22 -12.99 21.90
N PRO A 64 -8.61 -12.07 22.81
CA PRO A 64 -9.72 -11.16 22.56
C PRO A 64 -9.45 -10.37 21.28
N THR A 65 -10.07 -10.77 20.18
CA THR A 65 -10.02 -10.00 18.94
C THR A 65 -10.95 -8.82 19.14
N LEU A 66 -10.39 -7.62 19.27
CA LEU A 66 -11.18 -6.39 19.28
C LEU A 66 -12.06 -6.38 18.01
N PRO A 67 -13.35 -6.04 18.10
CA PRO A 67 -14.19 -5.91 16.91
C PRO A 67 -13.58 -4.82 16.03
N SER A 68 -13.00 -5.22 14.91
CA SER A 68 -12.34 -4.29 14.00
C SER A 68 -13.41 -3.47 13.29
N SER A 69 -13.71 -2.28 13.80
CA SER A 69 -14.58 -1.36 13.08
C SER A 69 -13.93 -1.01 11.74
N LYS A 70 -14.75 -0.83 10.70
CA LYS A 70 -14.23 -0.48 9.35
C LYS A 70 -13.36 0.78 9.38
N SER A 71 -13.67 1.73 10.27
CA SER A 71 -12.89 2.95 10.48
C SER A 71 -11.47 2.70 11.00
N VAL A 72 -11.28 1.75 11.92
CA VAL A 72 -9.94 1.46 12.46
C VAL A 72 -9.03 0.88 11.39
N ILE A 73 -9.56 -0.04 10.57
CA ILE A 73 -8.81 -0.65 9.46
C ILE A 73 -8.39 0.41 8.43
N THR A 74 -9.29 1.35 8.12
CA THR A 74 -8.99 2.41 7.16
C THR A 74 -7.91 3.36 7.67
N GLU A 75 -7.98 3.78 8.94
CA GLU A 75 -6.97 4.67 9.54
C GLU A 75 -5.59 4.02 9.60
N GLU A 76 -5.53 2.75 10.01
CA GLU A 76 -4.28 1.98 10.04
C GLU A 76 -3.67 1.85 8.63
N THR A 77 -4.50 1.54 7.64
CA THR A 77 -4.05 1.40 6.25
C THR A 77 -3.54 2.72 5.68
N ILE A 78 -4.25 3.83 5.93
CA ILE A 78 -3.85 5.18 5.49
C ILE A 78 -2.53 5.60 6.13
N SER A 79 -2.34 5.36 7.44
CA SER A 79 -1.10 5.70 8.14
C SER A 79 0.13 5.01 7.53
N ARG A 80 -0.01 3.72 7.18
CA ARG A 80 1.03 2.92 6.52
C ARG A 80 1.29 3.40 5.10
N MET A 81 0.23 3.68 4.34
CA MET A 81 0.34 4.18 2.97
C MET A 81 1.04 5.53 2.92
N MET A 82 0.70 6.45 3.83
CA MET A 82 1.33 7.77 3.90
C MET A 82 2.82 7.68 4.24
N SER A 83 3.17 6.80 5.19
CA SER A 83 4.56 6.54 5.56
C SER A 83 5.35 5.94 4.40
N ALA A 84 4.76 4.98 3.67
CA ALA A 84 5.37 4.35 2.51
C ALA A 84 5.55 5.32 1.35
N ALA A 85 4.59 6.24 1.14
CA ALA A 85 4.67 7.27 0.09
C ALA A 85 5.73 8.34 0.40
N LEU A 86 5.97 8.65 1.67
CA LEU A 86 6.95 9.66 2.06
C LEU A 86 8.38 9.27 1.67
N VAL A 87 8.73 7.98 1.72
CA VAL A 87 10.08 7.47 1.43
C VAL A 87 10.56 7.83 0.02
N PRO A 88 9.86 7.49 -1.07
CA PRO A 88 10.29 7.86 -2.42
C PRO A 88 10.24 9.37 -2.68
N ILE A 89 9.28 10.11 -2.11
CA ILE A 89 9.19 11.57 -2.27
C ILE A 89 10.41 12.26 -1.65
N LEU A 90 10.81 11.84 -0.44
CA LEU A 90 12.04 12.33 0.17
C LEU A 90 13.27 11.90 -0.62
N GLY A 91 13.32 10.65 -1.10
CA GLY A 91 14.39 10.16 -1.96
C GLY A 91 14.60 11.04 -3.20
N VAL A 92 13.51 11.43 -3.88
CA VAL A 92 13.58 12.36 -5.01
C VAL A 92 14.10 13.73 -4.59
N SER A 93 13.59 14.25 -3.47
CA SER A 93 14.00 15.56 -2.92
C SER A 93 15.51 15.63 -2.63
N PHE A 94 16.08 14.55 -2.07
CA PHE A 94 17.51 14.50 -1.72
C PHE A 94 18.42 14.24 -2.93
N LEU A 95 17.99 13.39 -3.87
CA LEU A 95 18.85 12.96 -4.99
C LEU A 95 18.77 13.88 -6.21
N TYR A 96 17.57 14.34 -6.56
CA TYR A 96 17.34 15.15 -7.76
C TYR A 96 17.23 16.66 -7.46
N GLY A 97 17.14 17.03 -6.18
CA GLY A 97 17.05 18.43 -5.77
C GLY A 97 15.67 19.04 -6.03
N PRO A 98 15.58 20.38 -6.20
CA PRO A 98 14.30 21.05 -6.24
C PRO A 98 13.48 20.78 -7.49
N GLN A 99 12.31 20.16 -7.30
CA GLN A 99 11.40 19.78 -8.39
C GLN A 99 9.97 20.18 -8.01
N PRO A 100 9.30 21.08 -8.76
CA PRO A 100 8.00 21.65 -8.36
C PRO A 100 6.90 20.62 -8.08
N ILE A 101 6.84 19.55 -8.86
CA ILE A 101 5.84 18.48 -8.70
C ILE A 101 6.10 17.69 -7.42
N ASN A 102 7.36 17.35 -7.17
CA ASN A 102 7.75 16.62 -5.97
C ASN A 102 7.57 17.49 -4.72
N ASP A 103 7.86 18.79 -4.81
CA ASP A 103 7.62 19.76 -3.73
C ASP A 103 6.14 19.93 -3.41
N LEU A 104 5.27 19.91 -4.43
CA LEU A 104 3.82 19.90 -4.23
C LEU A 104 3.36 18.64 -3.49
N LEU A 105 3.85 17.47 -3.91
CA LEU A 105 3.55 16.20 -3.24
C LEU A 105 4.06 16.20 -1.79
N LEU A 106 5.30 16.66 -1.58
CA LEU A 106 5.90 16.78 -0.26
C LEU A 106 5.07 17.71 0.63
N GLY A 107 4.61 18.85 0.09
CA GLY A 107 3.76 19.82 0.79
C GLY A 107 2.38 19.30 1.20
N ILE A 108 1.92 18.17 0.66
CA ILE A 108 0.63 17.54 1.03
C ILE A 108 0.86 16.31 1.91
N VAL A 109 1.72 15.40 1.46
CA VAL A 109 1.97 14.10 2.11
C VAL A 109 2.61 14.30 3.48
N PHE A 110 3.58 15.22 3.61
CA PHE A 110 4.30 15.44 4.86
C PHE A 110 3.39 16.01 5.97
N PRO A 111 2.62 17.10 5.77
CA PRO A 111 1.71 17.59 6.81
C PRO A 111 0.64 16.57 7.22
N ILE A 112 0.11 15.78 6.29
CA ILE A 112 -0.89 14.75 6.61
C ILE A 112 -0.27 13.61 7.42
N HIS A 113 0.95 13.16 7.08
CA HIS A 113 1.67 12.18 7.89
C HIS A 113 1.89 12.68 9.33
N ALA A 114 2.31 13.94 9.47
CA ALA A 114 2.50 14.59 10.77
C ALA A 114 1.17 14.69 11.56
N TYR A 115 0.06 15.02 10.90
CA TYR A 115 -1.26 15.05 11.52
C TYR A 115 -1.63 13.70 12.15
N ILE A 116 -1.44 12.60 11.42
CA ILE A 116 -1.76 11.26 11.92
C ILE A 116 -0.90 10.91 13.14
N GLY A 117 0.41 11.22 13.09
CA GLY A 117 1.34 10.93 14.21
C GLY A 117 1.11 11.79 15.46
N ILE A 118 0.73 13.05 15.30
CA ILE A 118 0.38 13.91 16.45
C ILE A 118 -0.98 13.50 17.00
N ASN A 119 -1.94 13.14 16.14
CA ASN A 119 -3.25 12.66 16.56
C ASN A 119 -3.15 11.40 17.43
N SER A 120 -2.29 10.43 17.08
CA SER A 120 -2.06 9.25 17.93
C SER A 120 -1.43 9.62 19.28
N SER A 121 -0.50 10.58 19.29
CA SER A 121 0.08 11.08 20.54
C SER A 121 -0.98 11.75 21.44
N ILE A 122 -1.92 12.51 20.86
CA ILE A 122 -3.02 13.12 21.60
C ILE A 122 -3.96 12.05 22.17
N THR A 123 -4.28 11.00 21.41
CA THR A 123 -5.16 9.93 21.90
C THR A 123 -4.54 9.15 23.06
N ASP A 124 -3.23 8.93 23.01
CA ASP A 124 -2.52 8.08 23.99
C ASP A 124 -2.20 8.82 25.29
N TYR A 125 -1.97 10.13 25.26
CA TYR A 125 -1.62 10.89 26.47
C TYR A 125 -2.76 11.78 26.97
N THR A 126 -3.55 12.37 26.07
CA THR A 126 -4.60 13.33 26.43
C THR A 126 -5.99 12.71 26.29
N HIS A 127 -6.26 11.69 27.09
CA HIS A 127 -7.52 10.97 27.06
C HIS A 127 -8.72 11.85 27.45
N LYS A 128 -9.80 11.76 26.66
CA LYS A 128 -11.09 12.47 26.90
C LYS A 128 -11.69 12.23 28.28
N ARG A 129 -11.51 11.02 28.84
CA ARG A 129 -12.06 10.62 30.14
C ARG A 129 -11.46 11.42 31.31
N ARG A 130 -10.16 11.74 31.25
CA ARG A 130 -9.45 12.45 32.33
C ARG A 130 -9.30 13.94 32.05
N TYR A 131 -9.04 14.31 30.79
CA TYR A 131 -8.75 15.69 30.40
C TYR A 131 -9.61 16.13 29.20
N PRO A 132 -10.94 16.29 29.37
CA PRO A 132 -11.83 16.61 28.25
C PRO A 132 -11.52 17.98 27.63
N LYS A 133 -11.19 18.99 28.45
CA LYS A 133 -10.86 20.34 27.98
C LYS A 133 -9.55 20.39 27.19
N LEU A 134 -8.50 19.72 27.70
CA LEU A 134 -7.20 19.67 27.01
C LEU A 134 -7.28 18.85 25.72
N ASN A 135 -8.02 17.73 25.73
CA ASN A 135 -8.22 16.95 24.52
C ASN A 135 -8.92 17.78 23.45
N PHE A 136 -9.99 18.51 23.81
CA PHE A 136 -10.68 19.40 22.89
C PHE A 136 -9.76 20.48 22.31
N LEU A 137 -8.97 21.15 23.17
CA LEU A 137 -8.03 22.17 22.76
C LEU A 137 -6.97 21.62 21.79
N PHE A 138 -6.28 20.54 22.14
CA PHE A 138 -5.23 19.98 21.31
C PHE A 138 -5.75 19.41 19.99
N SER A 139 -6.92 18.76 19.99
CA SER A 139 -7.54 18.30 18.74
C SER A 139 -7.88 19.48 17.82
N TRP A 140 -8.42 20.58 18.36
CA TRP A 140 -8.70 21.78 17.57
C TRP A 140 -7.45 22.48 17.07
N MET A 141 -6.45 22.63 17.94
CA MET A 141 -5.15 23.20 17.55
C MET A 141 -4.47 22.38 16.47
N LEU A 142 -4.53 21.04 16.57
CA LEU A 142 -3.98 20.16 15.55
C LEU A 142 -4.71 20.35 14.22
N ASN A 143 -6.04 20.35 14.22
CA ASN A 143 -6.82 20.55 12.99
C ASN A 143 -6.51 21.88 12.31
N ILE A 144 -6.55 22.99 13.08
CA ILE A 144 -6.24 24.32 12.55
C ILE A 144 -4.78 24.38 12.09
N GLY A 145 -3.85 23.89 12.91
CA GLY A 145 -2.42 23.89 12.62
C GLY A 145 -2.10 23.14 11.33
N THR A 146 -2.72 21.98 11.09
CA THR A 146 -2.55 21.21 9.86
C THR A 146 -3.11 21.94 8.65
N LEU A 147 -4.27 22.59 8.76
CA LEU A 147 -4.83 23.40 7.66
C LEU A 147 -3.94 24.59 7.31
N ILE A 148 -3.43 25.29 8.32
CA ILE A 148 -2.49 26.41 8.14
C ILE A 148 -1.19 25.90 7.53
N ALA A 149 -0.65 24.76 7.98
CA ALA A 149 0.56 24.17 7.43
C ALA A 149 0.40 23.76 5.96
N LEU A 150 -0.72 23.13 5.61
CA LEU A 150 -1.04 22.79 4.22
C LEU A 150 -1.14 24.03 3.35
N TYR A 151 -1.84 25.07 3.82
CA TYR A 151 -1.95 26.33 3.10
C TYR A 151 -0.58 27.01 2.94
N GLY A 152 0.24 27.04 3.99
CA GLY A 152 1.59 27.59 3.94
C GLY A 152 2.49 26.86 2.95
N CYS A 153 2.45 25.53 2.94
CA CYS A 153 3.17 24.72 1.96
C CYS A 153 2.70 25.02 0.53
N TRP A 154 1.40 25.16 0.32
CA TRP A 154 0.85 25.54 -0.98
C TRP A 154 1.30 26.93 -1.43
N VAL A 155 1.32 27.92 -0.54
CA VAL A 155 1.79 29.27 -0.85
C VAL A 155 3.28 29.26 -1.21
N ILE A 156 4.13 28.55 -0.45
CA ILE A 156 5.58 28.44 -0.74
C ILE A 156 5.81 27.77 -2.10
N ASN A 157 5.01 26.76 -2.45
CA ASN A 157 5.16 26.04 -3.72
C ASN A 157 4.64 26.82 -4.93
N THR A 158 3.68 27.73 -4.76
CA THR A 158 3.06 28.47 -5.87
C THR A 158 3.61 29.88 -6.05
N ASN A 159 3.96 30.57 -4.96
CA ASN A 159 4.37 31.98 -4.98
C ASN A 159 5.86 32.20 -4.62
N ASP A 160 6.57 31.16 -4.22
CA ASP A 160 7.99 31.23 -3.83
C ASP A 160 8.80 30.12 -4.54
N VAL A 161 10.05 29.90 -4.13
CA VAL A 161 11.01 28.98 -4.76
C VAL A 161 10.71 27.49 -4.60
N GLY A 162 9.71 27.11 -3.79
CA GLY A 162 9.40 25.71 -3.46
C GLY A 162 10.08 25.21 -2.18
N LEU A 163 9.47 24.20 -1.56
CA LEU A 163 9.87 23.67 -0.25
C LEU A 163 11.32 23.16 -0.20
N THR A 164 11.77 22.41 -1.20
CA THR A 164 13.13 21.83 -1.15
C THR A 164 14.21 22.88 -1.41
N ALA A 165 13.99 23.81 -2.34
CA ALA A 165 14.88 24.95 -2.55
C ALA A 165 14.91 25.86 -1.32
N PHE A 166 13.77 26.08 -0.67
CA PHE A 166 13.68 26.83 0.58
C PHE A 166 14.55 26.18 1.68
N VAL A 167 14.44 24.86 1.87
CA VAL A 167 15.27 24.13 2.84
C VAL A 167 16.76 24.22 2.49
N GLN A 168 17.13 24.11 1.21
CA GLN A 168 18.52 24.26 0.77
C GLN A 168 19.10 25.65 1.07
N LYS A 169 18.31 26.72 0.84
CA LYS A 169 18.71 28.09 1.20
C LYS A 169 18.83 28.25 2.71
N LEU A 170 17.88 27.72 3.46
CA LEU A 170 17.88 27.77 4.93
C LEU A 170 19.13 27.08 5.50
N TRP A 171 19.51 25.93 4.95
CA TRP A 171 20.69 25.19 5.37
C TRP A 171 22.01 25.94 5.10
N ASN A 172 22.09 26.64 3.97
CA ASN A 172 23.30 27.37 3.55
C ASN A 172 23.34 28.84 4.02
N ALA A 173 22.31 29.33 4.70
CA ALA A 173 22.14 30.73 5.07
C ALA A 173 23.33 31.32 5.86
N LYS A 174 24.02 30.52 6.67
CA LYS A 174 25.19 30.98 7.43
C LYS A 174 26.37 31.35 6.52
N SER A 175 26.60 30.58 5.45
CA SER A 175 27.75 30.79 4.56
C SER A 175 27.62 32.09 3.77
N THR A 176 26.39 32.51 3.46
CA THR A 176 26.12 33.72 2.68
C THR A 176 26.42 35.00 3.47
N LYS A 177 26.26 35.00 4.80
CA LYS A 177 26.43 36.19 5.66
C LYS A 177 27.86 36.71 5.78
N HIS A 178 28.87 35.98 5.33
CA HIS A 178 30.28 36.41 5.40
C HIS A 178 30.78 37.11 4.12
N ILE A 179 29.91 37.27 3.12
CA ILE A 179 30.25 37.81 1.79
C ILE A 179 29.77 39.26 1.63
N GLU A 180 28.98 39.77 2.58
CA GLU A 180 28.56 41.19 2.70
C GLU A 180 29.37 41.89 3.80
#